data_AF-A0A7X3FP64-F1
#
_entry.id   AF-A0A7X3FP64-F1
#
_cell.length_a   1.000
_cell.length_b   1.000
_cell.length_c   1.000
_cell.angle_alpha   90.00
_cell.angle_beta   90.00
_cell.angle_gamma   90.00
#
_symmetry.space_group_name_H-M   'P 1'
#
loop_
_entity.id
_entity.type
_entity.pdbx_description
1 polymer ?
#
loop_
_entity_poly.entity_id
_entity_poly.type
_entity_poly.pdbx_seq_one_letter_code
_entity_poly.pdbx_strand_id
1 'polypeptide(L)'
;MANEVEEKILSIFKENDVNVSKSDYDKPLDDLWGVDSISYVQILADISKEFQFQITDEDFILADLNTFNGVMTFTNAKLVSV
;
A
#
# COMPACT_ATOMS: atom_id res chain seq x y z
N MET A 1 7.93 -14.54 5.26
CA MET A 1 8.26 -13.50 4.26
C MET A 1 6.99 -12.78 3.79
N ALA A 2 6.01 -13.43 3.14
CA ALA A 2 4.77 -12.75 2.71
C ALA A 2 3.96 -12.11 3.86
N ASN A 3 3.89 -12.75 5.04
CA ASN A 3 3.12 -12.23 6.18
C ASN A 3 3.72 -10.97 6.83
N GLU A 4 5.04 -10.75 6.78
CA GLU A 4 5.67 -9.60 7.44
C GLU A 4 5.35 -8.29 6.72
N VAL A 5 5.31 -8.33 5.38
CA VAL A 5 4.93 -7.18 4.56
C VAL A 5 3.46 -6.85 4.77
N GLU A 6 2.59 -7.86 4.78
CA GLU A 6 1.16 -7.69 5.05
C GLU A 6 0.91 -7.02 6.40
N GLU A 7 1.52 -7.51 7.49
CA GLU A 7 1.34 -6.95 8.83
C GLU A 7 1.83 -5.51 8.94
N LYS A 8 2.94 -5.16 8.28
CA LYS A 8 3.47 -3.79 8.23
C LYS A 8 2.54 -2.86 7.47
N ILE A 9 2.09 -3.25 6.28
CA ILE A 9 1.17 -2.44 5.49
C ILE A 9 -0.15 -2.26 6.26
N LEU A 10 -0.71 -3.31 6.87
CA LEU A 10 -1.89 -3.19 7.73
C LEU A 10 -1.70 -2.23 8.91
N SER A 11 -0.50 -2.20 9.50
CA SER A 11 -0.19 -1.28 10.59
C SER A 11 -0.15 0.17 10.11
N ILE A 12 0.50 0.45 8.98
CA ILE A 12 0.54 1.79 8.36
C ILE A 12 -0.86 2.28 8.02
N PHE A 13 -1.69 1.42 7.45
CA PHE A 13 -3.08 1.74 7.16
C PHE A 13 -3.81 2.13 8.45
N LYS A 14 -3.70 1.34 9.52
CA LYS A 14 -4.33 1.66 10.82
C LYS A 14 -3.80 2.95 11.43
N GLU A 15 -2.51 3.26 11.29
CA GLU A 15 -1.93 4.53 11.75
C GLU A 15 -2.51 5.74 11.02
N ASN A 16 -2.93 5.56 9.77
CA ASN A 16 -3.59 6.57 8.96
C ASN A 16 -5.13 6.62 9.15
N ASP A 17 -5.66 5.98 10.19
CA ASP A 17 -7.11 5.79 10.48
C ASP A 17 -7.84 4.92 9.44
N VAL A 18 -7.08 4.09 8.74
CA VAL A 18 -7.55 3.23 7.66
C VAL A 18 -7.55 1.79 8.27
N ASN A 19 -8.72 1.19 8.55
CA ASN A 19 -8.88 -0.24 8.93
C ASN A 19 -9.18 -1.29 7.82
N VAL A 20 -8.18 -2.08 7.36
CA VAL A 20 -8.35 -3.06 6.24
C VAL A 20 -8.69 -4.44 6.78
N SER A 21 -9.69 -5.09 6.20
CA SER A 21 -9.95 -6.51 6.43
C SER A 21 -9.58 -7.35 5.22
N LYS A 22 -9.26 -8.64 5.43
CA LYS A 22 -8.85 -9.55 4.35
C LYS A 22 -9.88 -9.70 3.23
N SER A 23 -11.16 -9.49 3.53
CA SER A 23 -12.26 -9.46 2.55
C SER A 23 -12.19 -8.29 1.57
N ASP A 24 -11.35 -7.30 1.86
CA ASP A 24 -11.33 -6.00 1.23
C ASP A 24 -10.02 -5.76 0.46
N TYR A 25 -9.13 -6.74 0.41
CA TYR A 25 -7.82 -6.61 -0.22
C TYR A 25 -7.86 -6.40 -1.73
N ASP A 26 -8.85 -7.00 -2.39
CA ASP A 26 -9.06 -6.91 -3.85
C ASP A 26 -9.99 -5.77 -4.25
N LYS A 27 -10.60 -5.12 -3.27
CA LYS A 27 -11.53 -4.03 -3.55
C LYS A 27 -10.75 -2.71 -3.67
N PRO A 28 -11.26 -1.76 -4.48
CA PRO A 28 -10.64 -0.45 -4.60
C PRO A 28 -10.63 0.30 -3.25
N LEU A 29 -9.51 0.93 -2.93
CA LEU A 29 -9.35 1.76 -1.73
C LEU A 29 -10.30 2.97 -1.74
N ASP A 30 -10.56 3.54 -2.92
CA ASP A 30 -11.55 4.60 -3.10
C ASP A 30 -12.96 4.18 -2.70
N ASP A 31 -13.36 2.95 -3.06
CA ASP A 31 -14.73 2.46 -2.89
C ASP A 31 -15.02 2.03 -1.44
N LEU A 32 -13.99 1.61 -0.73
CA LEU A 32 -14.16 1.05 0.60
C LEU A 32 -14.04 2.06 1.75
N TRP A 33 -13.38 3.21 1.56
CA TRP A 33 -13.01 4.07 2.69
C TRP A 33 -13.14 5.56 2.43
N GLY A 34 -13.45 5.98 1.19
CA GLY A 34 -13.36 7.39 0.86
C GLY A 34 -12.00 7.97 1.26
N VAL A 35 -10.92 7.19 1.07
CA VAL A 35 -9.55 7.64 1.36
C VAL A 35 -9.35 8.91 0.57
N ASP A 36 -9.28 10.05 1.24
CA ASP A 36 -8.95 11.31 0.59
C ASP A 36 -7.60 11.15 -0.11
N SER A 37 -7.43 11.80 -1.27
CA SER A 37 -6.17 11.72 -2.03
C SER A 37 -4.93 12.10 -1.21
N ILE A 38 -5.12 12.86 -0.11
CA ILE A 38 -4.09 13.20 0.87
C ILE A 38 -3.66 11.97 1.67
N SER A 39 -4.60 11.26 2.29
CA SER A 39 -4.32 10.07 3.11
C SER A 39 -3.69 8.96 2.27
N TYR A 40 -4.11 8.81 1.02
CA TYR A 40 -3.51 7.86 0.09
C TYR A 40 -2.01 8.15 -0.16
N VAL A 41 -1.66 9.40 -0.45
CA VAL A 41 -0.26 9.82 -0.61
C VAL A 41 0.51 9.62 0.69
N GLN A 42 -0.11 9.87 1.84
CA GLN A 42 0.49 9.67 3.17
C GLN A 42 0.87 8.21 3.40
N ILE A 43 -0.06 7.28 3.14
CA ILE A 43 0.16 5.83 3.26
C ILE A 43 1.31 5.38 2.34
N LEU A 44 1.31 5.82 1.08
CA LEU A 44 2.38 5.48 0.14
C LEU A 44 3.74 6.02 0.60
N ALA A 45 3.78 7.22 1.16
CA ALA A 45 5.00 7.80 1.72
C ALA A 45 5.49 7.02 2.95
N ASP A 46 4.57 6.60 3.84
CA ASP A 46 4.90 5.79 5.01
C ASP A 46 5.44 4.41 4.60
N ILE A 47 4.83 3.76 3.60
CA ILE A 47 5.32 2.49 3.03
C ILE A 47 6.72 2.68 2.44
N SER A 48 6.92 3.70 1.62
CA SER A 48 8.23 4.04 1.04
C SER A 48 9.31 4.21 2.12
N LYS A 49 8.97 4.89 3.22
CA LYS A 49 9.88 5.13 4.35
C LYS A 49 10.16 3.85 5.15
N GLU A 50 9.14 3.04 5.41
CA GLU A 50 9.26 1.80 6.18
C GLU A 50 10.10 0.74 5.47
N PHE A 51 9.94 0.62 4.16
CA PHE A 51 10.65 -0.37 3.33
C PHE A 51 11.90 0.20 2.63
N GLN A 52 12.24 1.47 2.89
CA GLN A 52 13.44 2.15 2.39
C GLN A 52 13.60 2.15 0.86
N PHE A 53 12.51 2.21 0.11
CA PHE A 53 12.53 2.39 -1.35
C PHE A 53 11.79 3.66 -1.76
N GLN A 54 12.09 4.19 -2.94
CA GLN A 54 11.35 5.33 -3.51
C GLN A 54 10.26 4.84 -4.46
N ILE A 55 9.04 5.35 -4.27
CA ILE A 55 7.96 5.21 -5.24
C ILE A 55 8.16 6.30 -6.27
N THR A 56 8.41 5.90 -7.51
CA THR A 56 8.63 6.82 -8.64
C THR A 56 7.33 7.08 -9.38
N ASP A 57 7.27 8.15 -10.17
CA ASP A 57 6.08 8.46 -10.99
C ASP A 57 5.71 7.34 -11.96
N GLU A 58 6.70 6.58 -12.45
CA GLU A 58 6.49 5.42 -13.31
C GLU A 58 5.76 4.29 -12.57
N ASP A 59 6.00 4.13 -11.26
CA ASP A 59 5.34 3.12 -10.45
C ASP A 59 3.84 3.38 -10.32
N PHE A 60 3.41 4.65 -10.31
CA PHE A 60 1.99 5.01 -10.29
C PHE A 60 1.25 4.65 -11.60
N ILE A 61 1.98 4.54 -12.71
CA ILE A 61 1.41 4.17 -14.01
C ILE A 61 1.44 2.65 -14.19
N LEU A 62 2.49 2.00 -13.70
CA LEU A 62 2.77 0.58 -13.94
C LEU A 62 2.19 -0.35 -12.88
N ALA A 63 2.01 0.14 -11.64
CA ALA A 63 1.50 -0.66 -10.54
C ALA A 63 0.06 -0.28 -10.18
N ASP A 64 -0.74 -1.28 -9.84
CA ASP A 64 -2.12 -1.07 -9.42
C ASP A 64 -2.18 -0.72 -7.93
N LEU A 65 -1.79 0.50 -7.58
CA LEU A 65 -1.75 0.96 -6.19
C LEU A 65 -3.16 1.27 -5.62
N ASN A 66 -4.21 1.04 -6.41
CA ASN A 66 -5.60 1.32 -6.03
C ASN A 66 -6.21 0.26 -5.11
N THR A 67 -5.55 -0.86 -4.89
CA THR A 67 -6.00 -1.95 -4.01
C THR A 67 -4.90 -2.32 -3.03
N PHE A 68 -5.27 -2.85 -1.86
CA PHE A 68 -4.28 -3.34 -0.89
C PHE A 68 -3.41 -4.44 -1.52
N ASN A 69 -4.01 -5.37 -2.27
CA ASN A 69 -3.26 -6.43 -2.94
C ASN A 69 -2.27 -5.89 -3.97
N GLY A 70 -2.63 -4.84 -4.71
CA GLY A 70 -1.73 -4.24 -5.67
C GLY A 70 -0.58 -3.47 -4.99
N VAL A 71 -0.84 -2.73 -3.91
CA VAL A 71 0.22 -2.13 -3.07
C VAL A 71 1.15 -3.19 -2.49
N MET A 72 0.61 -4.30 -2.01
CA MET A 72 1.39 -5.42 -1.47
C MET A 72 2.22 -6.11 -2.56
N THR A 73 1.65 -6.29 -3.76
CA THR A 73 2.35 -6.87 -4.92
C THR A 73 3.51 -5.98 -5.35
N PHE A 74 3.25 -4.67 -5.46
CA PHE A 74 4.24 -3.68 -5.78
C PHE A 74 5.39 -3.65 -4.77
N THR A 75 5.05 -3.60 -3.48
CA THR A 75 6.02 -3.59 -2.38
C THR A 75 6.90 -4.84 -2.43
N ASN A 76 6.30 -6.03 -2.61
CA ASN A 76 7.06 -7.28 -2.76
C ASN A 76 7.95 -7.26 -4.00
N ALA A 77 7.46 -6.77 -5.14
CA ALA A 77 8.24 -6.69 -6.37
C ALA A 77 9.47 -5.78 -6.21
N LYS A 78 9.33 -4.65 -5.50
CA LYS A 78 10.44 -3.76 -5.16
C LYS A 78 11.42 -4.44 -4.20
N LEU A 79 10.94 -5.11 -3.15
CA LEU A 79 11.80 -5.81 -2.18
C LEU A 79 12.59 -6.96 -2.79
N VAL A 80 12.03 -7.69 -3.77
CA VAL A 80 12.72 -8.80 -4.46
C VAL A 80 13.70 -8.29 -5.52
N SER A 81 13.54 -7.05 -5.99
CA SER A 81 14.42 -6.44 -6.98
C SER A 81 15.67 -5.75 -6.37
N VAL A 82 15.81 -5.77 -5.04
CA VAL A 82 16.99 -5.28 -4.29
C VAL A 82 17.79 -6.46 -3.78
#